data_AF-A0A2M7GDS9-F1
#
_entry.id   AF-A0A2M7GDS9-F1
#
_cell.length_a   1.000
_cell.length_b   1.000
_cell.length_c   1.000
_cell.angle_alpha   90.00
_cell.angle_beta   90.00
_cell.angle_gamma   90.00
#
_symmetry.space_group_name_H-M   'P 1'
#
loop_
_entity.id
_entity.type
_entity.pdbx_description
1 polymer ?
#
loop_
_entity_poly.entity_id
_entity_poly.type
_entity_poly.pdbx_seq_one_letter_code
_entity_poly.pdbx_strand_id
1 'polypeptide(L)'
;QIWRGTLSEACEYFTRHEPRGEFTLVIGGKEPALCAVARWSEEHLMSALLAGPEAGESPSKLATRLAGESGWSRREIYKLATLVKSRLS
;
A
#
# COMPACT_ATOMS: atom_id res chain seq x y z
N GLN A 1 -21.83 -20.61 -13.12
CA GLN A 1 -22.66 -19.61 -12.41
C GLN A 1 -21.72 -18.52 -11.90
N ILE A 2 -22.11 -17.25 -11.93
CA ILE A 2 -21.30 -16.14 -11.39
C ILE A 2 -22.13 -15.45 -10.32
N TRP A 3 -21.59 -15.36 -9.11
CA TRP A 3 -22.19 -14.66 -7.97
C TRP A 3 -21.38 -13.40 -7.66
N ARG A 4 -22.04 -12.32 -7.25
CA ARG A 4 -21.40 -11.03 -6.91
C ARG A 4 -22.04 -10.45 -5.66
N GLY A 5 -21.21 -9.91 -4.78
CA GLY A 5 -21.61 -9.27 -3.55
C GLY A 5 -20.42 -9.11 -2.62
N THR A 6 -20.71 -8.71 -1.39
CA THR A 6 -19.75 -8.63 -0.29
C THR A 6 -19.39 -10.01 0.24
N LEU A 7 -18.28 -10.12 0.97
CA LEU A 7 -17.89 -11.40 1.58
C LEU A 7 -18.94 -11.91 2.59
N SER A 8 -19.62 -11.00 3.29
CA SER A 8 -20.69 -11.36 4.24
C SER A 8 -21.88 -11.98 3.53
N GLU A 9 -22.34 -11.37 2.44
CA GLU A 9 -23.44 -11.89 1.63
C GLU A 9 -23.07 -13.25 1.01
N ALA A 10 -21.80 -13.45 0.63
CA ALA A 10 -21.32 -14.72 0.11
C ALA A 10 -21.43 -15.81 1.18
N CYS A 11 -20.96 -15.53 2.41
CA CYS A 11 -21.06 -16.46 3.53
C CYS A 11 -22.52 -16.83 3.82
N GLU A 12 -23.44 -15.85 3.89
CA GLU A 12 -24.87 -16.13 4.11
C GLU A 12 -25.47 -16.98 3.00
N TYR A 13 -25.17 -16.65 1.74
CA TYR A 13 -25.71 -17.35 0.57
C TYR A 13 -25.25 -18.80 0.51
N PHE A 14 -23.94 -19.05 0.62
CA PHE A 14 -23.36 -20.39 0.50
C PHE A 14 -23.51 -21.25 1.76
N THR A 15 -23.85 -20.64 2.91
CA THR A 15 -24.34 -21.39 4.09
C THR A 15 -25.70 -22.02 3.81
N ARG A 16 -26.57 -21.34 3.05
CA ARG A 16 -27.91 -21.83 2.70
C ARG A 16 -27.94 -22.68 1.42
N HIS A 17 -26.96 -22.49 0.54
CA HIS A 17 -26.85 -23.19 -0.73
C HIS A 17 -25.45 -23.80 -0.84
N GLU A 18 -25.34 -25.10 -0.57
CA GLU A 18 -24.06 -25.79 -0.59
C GLU A 18 -23.38 -25.64 -1.97
N PRO A 19 -22.14 -25.11 -2.03
CA PRO A 19 -21.41 -25.00 -3.28
C PRO A 19 -21.10 -26.40 -3.81
N ARG A 20 -21.40 -26.62 -5.10
CA ARG A 20 -21.17 -27.92 -5.75
C ARG A 20 -19.84 -27.90 -6.49
N GLY A 21 -18.90 -28.75 -6.08
CA GLY A 21 -17.59 -28.89 -6.71
C GLY A 21 -16.66 -27.71 -6.41
N GLU A 22 -15.70 -27.49 -7.29
CA GLU A 22 -14.73 -26.38 -7.16
C GLU A 22 -15.36 -25.05 -7.59
N PHE A 23 -15.04 -23.98 -6.85
CA PHE A 23 -15.36 -22.62 -7.26
C PHE A 23 -14.19 -21.67 -6.94
N THR A 24 -14.11 -20.60 -7.74
CA THR A 24 -13.08 -19.56 -7.59
C THR A 24 -13.68 -18.32 -6.94
N LEU A 25 -13.05 -17.84 -5.86
CA LEU A 25 -13.38 -16.59 -5.21
C LEU A 25 -12.40 -15.49 -5.65
N VAL A 26 -12.92 -14.41 -6.23
CA VAL A 26 -12.13 -13.22 -6.56
C VAL A 26 -12.49 -12.12 -5.56
N ILE A 27 -11.54 -11.77 -4.69
CA ILE A 27 -11.69 -10.72 -3.69
C ILE A 27 -11.07 -9.44 -4.23
N GLY A 28 -11.85 -8.35 -4.26
CA GLY A 28 -11.32 -7.02 -4.55
C GLY A 28 -10.25 -6.66 -3.53
N GLY A 29 -9.05 -6.31 -4.00
CA GLY A 29 -7.99 -5.84 -3.11
C GLY A 29 -8.45 -4.61 -2.33
N LYS A 30 -7.98 -4.49 -1.08
CA LYS A 30 -8.16 -3.26 -0.31
C LYS A 30 -7.45 -2.14 -1.06
N GLU A 31 -8.19 -1.13 -1.53
CA GLU A 31 -7.57 0.12 -1.97
C GLU A 31 -6.67 0.58 -0.83
N PRO A 32 -5.39 0.95 -1.11
CA PRO A 32 -4.52 1.47 -0.07
C PRO A 32 -5.33 2.54 0.63
N ALA A 33 -5.60 2.33 1.92
CA ALA A 33 -6.35 3.31 2.68
C ALA A 33 -5.57 4.59 2.48
N LEU A 34 -6.15 5.52 1.72
CA LEU A 34 -5.77 6.91 1.76
C LEU A 34 -6.19 7.33 3.16
N CYS A 35 -5.40 6.92 4.16
CA CYS A 35 -5.38 7.58 5.44
C CYS A 35 -5.22 9.03 5.07
N ALA A 36 -6.25 9.82 5.36
CA ALA A 36 -6.33 11.24 5.06
C ALA A 36 -5.33 12.02 5.95
N VAL A 37 -4.09 11.55 6.03
CA VAL A 37 -2.97 12.42 6.30
C VAL A 37 -2.89 13.30 5.07
N ALA A 38 -3.10 14.60 5.24
CA ALA A 38 -2.89 15.56 4.18
C ALA A 38 -1.54 15.23 3.52
N ARG A 39 -1.55 15.01 2.20
CA ARG A 39 -0.35 14.62 1.47
C ARG A 39 0.74 15.62 1.82
N TRP A 40 1.88 15.13 2.30
CA TRP A 40 3.02 16.00 2.62
C TRP A 40 3.42 16.80 1.38
N SER A 41 3.87 18.03 1.60
CA SER A 41 4.54 18.77 0.53
C SER A 41 5.78 18.01 0.06
N GLU A 42 6.19 18.25 -1.17
CA GLU A 42 7.38 17.61 -1.74
C GLU A 42 8.63 17.97 -0.92
N GLU A 43 8.73 19.21 -0.45
CA GLU A 43 9.85 19.67 0.38
C GLU A 43 9.96 18.89 1.70
N HIS A 44 8.83 18.64 2.36
CA HIS A 44 8.81 17.86 3.60
C HIS A 44 9.20 16.40 3.33
N LEU A 45 8.69 15.80 2.24
CA LEU A 45 9.08 14.45 1.85
C LEU A 45 10.58 14.36 1.52
N MET A 46 11.13 15.34 0.80
CA MET A 46 12.55 15.38 0.44
C MET A 46 13.45 15.57 1.66
N SER A 47 13.05 16.41 2.62
CA SER A 47 13.77 16.55 3.89
C SER A 47 13.83 15.22 4.66
N ALA A 48 12.71 14.51 4.76
CA ALA A 48 12.66 13.21 5.42
C ALA A 48 13.46 12.12 4.67
N LEU A 49 13.48 12.18 3.34
CA LEU A 49 14.30 11.30 2.50
C LEU A 49 15.80 11.55 2.66
N LEU A 50 16.22 12.79 2.87
CA LEU A 50 17.62 13.15 3.10
C LEU A 50 18.09 12.80 4.52
N ALA A 51 17.18 12.82 5.51
CA ALA A 51 17.47 12.40 6.88
C ALA A 51 17.54 10.87 7.07
N GLY A 52 16.81 10.10 6.24
CA GLY A 52 16.75 8.64 6.34
C GLY A 52 18.10 7.90 6.20
N PRO A 53 19.00 8.28 5.27
CA PRO A 53 20.33 7.71 5.13
C PRO A 53 21.21 7.85 6.38
N GLU A 54 21.07 8.93 7.17
CA GLU A 54 21.84 9.11 8.41
C GLU A 54 21.53 8.03 9.45
N ALA A 55 20.33 7.43 9.39
CA ALA A 55 19.92 6.34 10.25
C ALA A 55 20.32 4.93 9.73
N GLY A 56 21.02 4.83 8.59
CA GLY A 56 21.40 3.55 7.98
C GLY A 56 20.22 2.75 7.39
N GLU A 57 19.08 3.39 7.16
CA GLU A 57 17.90 2.74 6.59
C GLU A 57 18.09 2.39 5.11
N SER A 58 17.62 1.20 4.70
CA SER A 58 17.57 0.86 3.28
C SER A 58 16.45 1.63 2.56
N PRO A 59 16.57 1.91 1.25
CA PRO A 59 15.53 2.62 0.50
C PRO A 59 14.13 2.00 0.60
N SER A 60 14.06 0.66 0.74
CA SER A 60 12.79 -0.05 0.91
C SER A 60 12.16 0.15 2.29
N LYS A 61 12.98 0.18 3.35
CA LYS A 61 12.50 0.48 4.72
C LYS A 61 11.99 1.93 4.80
N LEU A 62 12.77 2.87 4.27
CA LEU A 62 12.42 4.29 4.23
C LEU A 62 11.10 4.54 3.48
N ALA A 63 10.93 3.89 2.32
CA ALA A 63 9.69 3.98 1.54
C ALA A 63 8.47 3.39 2.25
N THR A 64 8.66 2.35 3.07
CA THR A 64 7.56 1.75 3.84
C THR A 64 7.08 2.70 4.93
N ARG A 65 8.03 3.27 5.68
CA ARG A 65 7.75 4.17 6.80
C ARG A 65 7.07 5.45 6.30
N LEU A 66 7.69 6.13 5.33
CA LEU A 66 7.16 7.39 4.79
C LEU A 66 5.81 7.23 4.09
N ALA A 67 5.50 6.06 3.51
CA ALA A 67 4.17 5.83 2.92
C ALA A 67 3.05 5.79 3.98
N GLY A 68 3.36 5.36 5.21
CA GLY A 68 2.41 5.38 6.32
C GLY A 68 2.18 6.78 6.91
N GLU A 69 3.12 7.71 6.69
CA GLU A 69 3.16 9.03 7.32
C GLU A 69 2.76 10.17 6.38
N SER A 70 3.05 10.04 5.07
CA SER A 70 3.08 11.18 4.15
C SER A 70 1.91 11.27 3.17
N GLY A 71 1.07 10.24 3.08
CA GLY A 71 0.03 10.14 2.05
C GLY A 71 0.58 9.96 0.62
N TRP A 72 1.90 9.78 0.45
CA TRP A 72 2.51 9.39 -0.81
C TRP A 72 2.49 7.88 -0.99
N SER A 73 2.42 7.41 -2.24
CA SER A 73 2.52 5.98 -2.49
C SER A 73 3.95 5.49 -2.21
N ARG A 74 4.07 4.30 -1.62
CA ARG A 74 5.37 3.63 -1.41
C ARG A 74 6.21 3.58 -2.69
N ARG A 75 5.57 3.40 -3.85
CA ARG A 75 6.24 3.33 -5.15
C ARG A 75 6.89 4.66 -5.54
N GLU A 76 6.21 5.79 -5.34
CA GLU A 76 6.78 7.12 -5.58
C GLU A 76 7.99 7.37 -4.66
N ILE A 77 7.82 7.10 -3.36
CA ILE A 77 8.86 7.33 -2.37
C ILE A 77 10.10 6.46 -2.65
N TYR A 78 9.92 5.19 -3.02
CA TYR A 78 11.04 4.30 -3.32
C TYR A 78 11.89 4.78 -4.51
N LYS A 79 11.23 5.30 -5.55
CA LYS A 79 11.94 5.88 -6.71
C LYS A 79 12.78 7.09 -6.28
N LEU A 80 12.20 7.99 -5.49
CA LEU A 80 12.89 9.17 -4.97
C LEU A 80 14.05 8.80 -4.04
N ALA A 81 13.84 7.86 -3.11
CA ALA A 81 14.88 7.38 -2.20
C ALA A 81 16.08 6.77 -2.95
N THR A 82 15.82 6.03 -4.03
CA THR A 82 16.88 5.44 -4.86
C THR A 82 17.66 6.53 -5.60
N LEU A 83 16.97 7.54 -6.13
CA LEU A 83 17.59 8.71 -6.77
C LEU A 83 18.46 9.51 -5.81
N VAL A 84 17.96 9.81 -4.60
CA VAL A 84 18.72 10.50 -3.55
C VAL A 84 19.98 9.71 -3.18
N LYS A 85 19.84 8.40 -2.96
CA LYS A 85 20.98 7.53 -2.66
C LYS A 85 22.04 7.52 -3.77
N SER A 86 21.63 7.54 -5.04
CA SER A 86 22.58 7.59 -6.17
C SER A 86 23.32 8.92 -6.31
N ARG A 87 22.82 10.02 -5.73
CA ARG A 87 23.47 11.34 -5.78
C ARG A 87 24.40 11.61 -4.59
N LEU A 88 24.23 10.85 -3.51
CA LEU A 88 25.03 10.95 -2.27
C LEU A 88 26.18 9.93 -2.22
N SER A 89 26.23 9.01 -3.19
CA SER A 89 27.26 7.98 -3.32
C SER A 89 28.22 8.30 -4.46
#